data_AF-A0A7L1TI50-F1
#
_entry.id   AF-A0A7L1TI50-F1
#
_cell.length_a   1.000
_cell.length_b   1.000
_cell.length_c   1.000
_cell.angle_alpha   90.00
_cell.angle_beta   90.00
_cell.angle_gamma   90.00
#
_symmetry.space_group_name_H-M   'P 1'
#
loop_
_entity.id
_entity.type
_entity.pdbx_description
1 polymer ?
#
loop_
_entity_poly.entity_id
_entity_poly.type
_entity_poly.pdbx_seq_one_letter_code
_entity_poly.pdbx_strand_id
1 'polypeptide(L)'
;LVSGREEIKAASRSSPQPMSPSDFLDKLMGRTSGYDARIRPNFKGPPVNVTCNIFINSFGSVTETTMDYRVNVFLRQQWNDPRLAYHEYPDDSLDLDPSMLDSIWKPDLFFANEKGANFHEVTTDNKLLRIFKNGNVLYSIRLTLILSCPMDLKNFPMDIQTCTMQLESFGYTMNDLIFEWLEEQEAVQVAEGLTLPQFILRDEKDLGYCTKYYNTGKFTCIEVKFHLERQMGYYLIQMYIPSLLIVILSWVSFWINMDAAPARVGLGITTVLTMTTQSAGSRASLPKVSYVKAIDIWMAVCLLFVFAALLEYAAVNFVSRQHKEFMRLHRRQRRQRMVSPSRYRCHNVCLFHCLQSKDGAGEGPSIYSSSPASMLLREGESLRRRYIDRAKRIDTISRAVFPFTFLVFNIFYWVIYKVLHSEDIHSVP
;
A
#
# COMPACT_ATOMS: atom_id res chain seq x y z
N LEU A 1 -31.98 105.44 28.75
CA LEU A 1 -32.86 104.35 28.27
C LEU A 1 -32.10 103.58 27.20
N VAL A 2 -31.28 102.61 27.62
CA VAL A 2 -30.54 101.72 26.72
C VAL A 2 -31.35 100.44 26.61
N SER A 3 -31.86 100.15 25.42
CA SER A 3 -32.69 98.99 25.11
C SER A 3 -31.78 97.77 24.89
N GLY A 4 -31.88 96.77 25.76
CA GLY A 4 -31.27 95.46 25.55
C GLY A 4 -32.02 94.69 24.46
N ARG A 5 -31.28 94.06 23.54
CA ARG A 5 -31.80 93.18 22.50
C ARG A 5 -31.31 91.78 22.85
N GLU A 6 -32.21 90.93 23.35
CA GLU A 6 -31.93 89.51 23.58
C GLU A 6 -31.89 88.77 22.23
N GLU A 7 -30.74 88.21 21.88
CA GLU A 7 -30.61 87.23 20.80
C GLU A 7 -30.96 85.85 21.35
N ILE A 8 -32.11 85.32 20.93
CA ILE A 8 -32.49 83.92 21.14
C ILE A 8 -31.64 83.07 20.18
N LYS A 9 -30.59 82.43 20.71
CA LYS A 9 -29.86 81.37 20.00
C LYS A 9 -30.75 80.14 19.85
N ALA A 10 -31.25 79.91 18.64
CA ALA A 10 -31.84 78.64 18.25
C ALA A 10 -30.78 77.53 18.33
N ALA A 11 -30.99 76.54 19.20
CA ALA A 11 -30.16 75.34 19.27
C ALA A 11 -30.32 74.53 17.98
N SER A 12 -29.27 74.46 17.17
CA SER A 12 -29.18 73.53 16.05
C SER A 12 -29.21 72.11 16.58
N ARG A 13 -30.32 71.39 16.37
CA ARG A 13 -30.36 69.93 16.51
C ARG A 13 -29.33 69.34 15.55
N SER A 14 -28.20 68.92 16.11
CA SER A 14 -27.23 68.09 15.42
C SER A 14 -27.94 66.83 14.93
N SER A 15 -27.99 66.63 13.62
CA SER A 15 -28.24 65.32 13.01
C SER A 15 -27.33 64.27 13.69
N PRO A 16 -27.84 63.08 14.06
CA PRO A 16 -27.01 62.05 14.65
C PRO A 16 -25.87 61.74 13.67
N GLN A 17 -24.64 62.00 14.12
CA GLN A 17 -23.44 61.57 13.39
C GLN A 17 -23.53 60.05 13.22
N PRO A 18 -23.21 59.49 12.04
CA PRO A 18 -23.14 58.05 11.88
C PRO A 18 -22.11 57.50 12.90
N MET A 19 -22.53 56.50 13.70
CA MET A 19 -21.64 55.89 14.70
C MET A 19 -20.37 55.37 14.04
N SER A 20 -19.24 55.53 14.71
CA SER A 20 -17.99 54.95 14.22
C SER A 20 -18.09 53.41 14.25
N PRO A 21 -17.42 52.69 13.33
CA PRO A 21 -17.43 51.22 13.34
C PRO A 21 -16.94 50.64 14.67
N SER A 22 -15.94 51.27 15.30
CA SER A 22 -15.41 50.83 16.60
C SER A 22 -16.44 50.98 17.72
N ASP A 23 -17.12 52.14 17.81
CA ASP A 23 -18.16 52.35 18.82
C ASP A 23 -19.34 51.38 18.64
N PHE A 24 -19.65 51.03 17.38
CA PHE A 24 -20.66 50.04 17.06
C PHE A 24 -20.26 48.63 17.53
N LEU A 25 -19.01 48.21 17.30
CA LEU A 25 -18.52 46.90 17.76
C LEU A 25 -18.45 46.82 19.29
N ASP A 26 -18.04 47.89 19.96
CA ASP A 26 -18.05 47.98 21.42
C ASP A 26 -19.48 47.97 21.98
N LYS A 27 -20.44 48.55 21.26
CA LYS A 27 -21.86 48.44 21.62
C LYS A 27 -22.40 47.02 21.45
N LEU A 28 -21.92 46.26 20.47
CA LEU A 28 -22.40 44.90 20.18
C LEU A 28 -21.79 43.85 21.13
N MET A 29 -20.49 43.96 21.41
CA MET A 29 -19.71 42.93 22.13
C MET A 29 -19.06 43.44 23.42
N GLY A 30 -19.11 44.75 23.70
CA GLY A 30 -18.50 45.33 24.88
C GLY A 30 -19.28 45.02 26.17
N ARG A 31 -18.67 45.34 27.31
CA ARG A 31 -19.22 45.03 28.64
C ARG A 31 -20.59 45.64 28.93
N THR A 32 -20.94 46.71 28.23
CA THR A 32 -22.22 47.43 28.37
C THR A 32 -23.37 46.77 27.61
N SER A 33 -23.07 45.90 26.63
CA SER A 33 -24.06 45.20 25.80
C SER A 33 -24.78 44.06 26.52
N GLY A 34 -24.18 43.51 27.58
CA GLY A 34 -24.63 42.28 28.23
C GLY A 34 -24.26 41.00 27.49
N TYR A 35 -23.46 41.09 26.41
CA TYR A 35 -22.92 39.93 25.71
C TYR A 35 -21.88 39.20 26.58
N ASP A 36 -22.05 37.89 26.77
CA ASP A 36 -21.09 37.03 27.45
C ASP A 36 -20.69 35.88 26.52
N ALA A 37 -19.45 35.93 26.04
CA ALA A 37 -18.86 34.96 25.12
C ALA A 37 -18.75 33.55 25.72
N ARG A 38 -18.82 33.39 27.05
CA ARG A 38 -18.74 32.09 27.72
C ARG A 38 -20.06 31.31 27.64
N ILE A 39 -21.16 32.00 27.35
CA ILE A 39 -22.50 31.41 27.32
C ILE A 39 -22.94 31.21 25.88
N ARG A 40 -23.37 29.98 25.55
CA ARG A 40 -23.88 29.63 24.23
C ARG A 40 -25.11 30.47 23.84
N PRO A 41 -25.33 30.72 22.54
CA PRO A 41 -26.59 31.26 22.05
C PRO A 41 -27.79 30.42 22.50
N ASN A 42 -28.94 31.06 22.68
CA ASN A 42 -30.19 30.41 23.08
C ASN A 42 -30.07 29.57 24.36
N PHE A 43 -29.32 30.07 25.36
CA PHE A 43 -29.11 29.37 26.63
C PHE A 43 -30.44 28.98 27.31
N LYS A 44 -30.55 27.72 27.77
CA LYS A 44 -31.78 27.07 28.25
C LYS A 44 -32.90 26.90 27.20
N GLY A 45 -32.62 27.17 25.94
CA GLY A 45 -33.50 26.97 24.80
C GLY A 45 -33.03 25.82 23.90
N PRO A 46 -33.42 25.83 22.61
CA PRO A 46 -33.05 24.79 21.66
C PRO A 46 -31.51 24.67 21.50
N PRO A 47 -31.03 23.53 20.97
CA PRO A 47 -29.63 23.38 20.61
C PRO A 47 -29.24 24.40 19.53
N VAL A 48 -27.96 24.76 19.52
CA VAL A 48 -27.38 25.57 18.46
C VAL A 48 -27.03 24.65 17.31
N ASN A 49 -27.67 24.87 16.16
CA ASN A 49 -27.32 24.18 14.92
C ASN A 49 -26.13 24.89 14.28
N VAL A 50 -25.05 24.14 14.09
CA VAL A 50 -23.83 24.62 13.48
C VAL A 50 -23.63 23.86 12.18
N THR A 51 -23.81 24.55 11.05
CA THR A 51 -23.58 23.97 9.73
C THR A 51 -22.12 24.07 9.34
N CYS A 52 -21.52 22.96 8.92
CA CYS A 52 -20.12 22.85 8.56
C CYS A 52 -19.93 22.67 7.05
N ASN A 53 -18.90 23.33 6.53
CA ASN A 53 -18.41 23.18 5.16
C ASN A 53 -16.87 23.10 5.19
N ILE A 54 -16.30 22.24 4.37
CA ILE A 54 -14.85 22.02 4.30
C ILE A 54 -14.39 22.26 2.87
N PHE A 55 -13.31 23.04 2.72
CA PHE A 55 -12.59 23.17 1.46
C PHE A 55 -11.20 22.58 1.60
N ILE A 56 -10.89 21.55 0.81
CA ILE A 56 -9.59 20.88 0.81
C ILE A 56 -8.66 21.66 -0.13
N ASN A 57 -7.73 22.42 0.46
CA ASN A 57 -6.74 23.19 -0.28
C ASN A 57 -5.57 22.31 -0.75
N SER A 58 -5.13 21.38 0.11
CA SER A 58 -4.19 20.35 -0.30
C SER A 58 -4.40 19.06 0.47
N PHE A 59 -4.14 17.95 -0.20
CA PHE A 59 -4.12 16.62 0.38
C PHE A 59 -2.65 16.18 0.35
N GLY A 60 -2.09 15.98 1.54
CA GLY A 60 -0.67 15.79 1.78
C GLY A 60 -0.26 14.32 1.75
N SER A 61 0.87 14.04 2.41
CA SER A 61 1.46 12.70 2.48
C SER A 61 0.54 11.72 3.22
N VAL A 62 0.13 10.67 2.52
CA VAL A 62 -0.44 9.45 3.11
C VAL A 62 0.73 8.55 3.49
N THR A 63 0.84 8.19 4.76
CA THR A 63 1.97 7.42 5.28
C THR A 63 1.47 6.10 5.84
N GLU A 64 1.83 5.00 5.19
CA GLU A 64 1.36 3.66 5.57
C GLU A 64 1.98 3.17 6.88
N THR A 65 3.24 3.54 7.15
CA THR A 65 3.97 3.08 8.35
C THR A 65 3.36 3.62 9.64
N THR A 66 2.93 4.88 9.65
CA THR A 66 2.27 5.54 10.78
C THR A 66 0.75 5.41 10.74
N MET A 67 0.16 5.00 9.61
CA MET A 67 -1.30 4.95 9.41
C MET A 67 -1.95 6.32 9.60
N ASP A 68 -1.45 7.33 8.89
CA ASP A 68 -2.05 8.67 8.87
C ASP A 68 -1.92 9.33 7.51
N TYR A 69 -2.71 10.38 7.34
CA TYR A 69 -2.64 11.27 6.20
C TYR A 69 -2.67 12.72 6.67
N ARG A 70 -1.99 13.57 5.92
CA ARG A 70 -1.97 15.02 6.16
C ARG A 70 -2.94 15.72 5.22
N VAL A 71 -3.67 16.70 5.71
CA VAL A 71 -4.59 17.50 4.87
C VAL A 71 -4.56 18.96 5.31
N ASN A 72 -4.65 19.88 4.34
CA ASN A 72 -4.80 21.30 4.57
C ASN A 72 -6.22 21.71 4.16
N VAL A 73 -6.99 22.22 5.11
CA VAL A 73 -8.40 22.53 4.93
C VAL A 73 -8.73 23.96 5.34
N PHE A 74 -9.72 24.56 4.67
CA PHE A 74 -10.50 25.62 5.26
C PHE A 74 -11.76 25.01 5.87
N LEU A 75 -11.86 25.08 7.19
CA LEU A 75 -13.05 24.69 7.92
C LEU A 75 -13.94 25.92 8.08
N ARG A 76 -15.15 25.87 7.53
CA ARG A 76 -16.17 26.89 7.64
C ARG A 76 -17.28 26.39 8.54
N GLN A 77 -17.65 27.21 9.52
CA GLN A 77 -18.73 26.95 10.47
C GLN A 77 -19.69 28.13 10.40
N GLN A 78 -20.98 27.84 10.31
CA GLN A 78 -22.02 28.85 10.37
C GLN A 78 -23.02 28.50 11.45
N TRP A 79 -23.39 29.49 12.26
CA TRP A 79 -24.42 29.37 13.28
C TRP A 79 -25.15 30.70 13.44
N ASN A 80 -26.29 30.68 14.14
CA ASN A 80 -27.04 31.89 14.46
C ASN A 80 -26.83 32.28 15.94
N ASP A 81 -26.39 33.51 16.18
CA ASP A 81 -26.38 34.13 17.51
C ASP A 81 -27.29 35.37 17.50
N PRO A 82 -28.53 35.27 18.01
CA PRO A 82 -29.49 36.38 18.01
C PRO A 82 -28.99 37.63 18.75
N ARG A 83 -28.03 37.48 19.68
CA ARG A 83 -27.46 38.59 20.45
C ARG A 83 -26.55 39.48 19.61
N LEU A 84 -26.03 38.96 18.50
CA LEU A 84 -25.17 39.68 17.56
C LEU A 84 -25.96 40.28 16.38
N ALA A 85 -27.29 40.16 16.37
CA ALA A 85 -28.12 40.78 15.34
C ALA A 85 -28.13 42.31 15.47
N TYR A 86 -28.05 43.01 14.35
CA TYR A 86 -27.97 44.48 14.33
C TYR A 86 -28.76 45.08 13.18
N HIS A 87 -29.26 46.30 13.39
CA HIS A 87 -30.12 47.01 12.44
C HIS A 87 -29.63 48.44 12.16
N GLU A 88 -28.72 48.96 12.99
CA GLU A 88 -28.26 50.35 12.96
C GLU A 88 -27.17 50.60 11.90
N TYR A 89 -26.44 49.55 11.53
CA TYR A 89 -25.36 49.63 10.54
C TYR A 89 -25.89 49.30 9.13
N PRO A 90 -25.53 50.09 8.09
CA PRO A 90 -26.12 49.98 6.76
C PRO A 90 -25.68 48.71 6.01
N ASP A 91 -24.50 48.16 6.28
CA ASP A 91 -23.95 47.01 5.56
C ASP A 91 -24.58 45.69 6.02
N ASP A 92 -24.86 44.79 5.09
CA ASP A 92 -25.53 43.51 5.38
C ASP A 92 -24.65 42.51 6.15
N SER A 93 -23.34 42.72 6.11
CA SER A 93 -22.35 41.91 6.82
C SER A 93 -21.18 42.75 7.29
N LEU A 94 -20.65 42.41 8.45
CA LEU A 94 -19.44 43.01 9.03
C LEU A 94 -18.33 41.98 9.01
N ASP A 95 -17.24 42.30 8.31
CA ASP A 95 -15.98 41.57 8.38
C ASP A 95 -15.17 42.06 9.57
N LEU A 96 -14.85 41.16 10.49
CA LEU A 96 -14.17 41.48 11.73
C LEU A 96 -12.72 40.99 11.69
N ASP A 97 -11.86 41.74 12.39
CA ASP A 97 -10.48 41.35 12.61
C ASP A 97 -10.41 40.06 13.47
N PRO A 98 -9.48 39.13 13.18
CA PRO A 98 -9.31 37.90 13.95
C PRO A 98 -9.10 38.11 15.45
N SER A 99 -8.55 39.24 15.89
CA SER A 99 -8.36 39.56 17.31
C SER A 99 -9.67 39.63 18.10
N MET A 100 -10.79 39.89 17.43
CA MET A 100 -12.12 39.95 18.06
C MET A 100 -12.74 38.57 18.33
N LEU A 101 -12.13 37.48 17.84
CA LEU A 101 -12.65 36.11 18.00
C LEU A 101 -12.75 35.63 19.45
N ASP A 102 -11.98 36.22 20.37
CA ASP A 102 -12.06 35.89 21.79
C ASP A 102 -13.20 36.63 22.51
N SER A 103 -13.81 37.62 21.85
CA SER A 103 -14.94 38.37 22.38
C SER A 103 -16.30 37.77 22.01
N ILE A 104 -16.32 36.72 21.16
CA ILE A 104 -17.54 36.02 20.75
C ILE A 104 -17.54 34.56 21.22
N TRP A 105 -18.74 34.02 21.42
CA TRP A 105 -18.90 32.59 21.59
C TRP A 105 -18.57 31.87 20.27
N LYS A 106 -17.81 30.78 20.36
CA LYS A 106 -17.48 29.90 19.24
C LYS A 106 -17.74 28.44 19.62
N PRO A 107 -18.27 27.61 18.70
CA PRO A 107 -18.44 26.18 18.93
C PRO A 107 -17.10 25.48 19.16
N ASP A 108 -17.10 24.47 20.02
CA ASP A 108 -15.94 23.72 20.50
C ASP A 108 -15.65 22.48 19.65
N LEU A 109 -15.55 22.69 18.33
CA LEU A 109 -15.26 21.63 17.37
C LEU A 109 -13.82 21.14 17.53
N PHE A 110 -13.66 19.82 17.66
CA PHE A 110 -12.37 19.14 17.58
C PHE A 110 -12.44 17.95 16.61
N PHE A 111 -11.27 17.45 16.19
CA PHE A 111 -11.17 16.32 15.29
C PHE A 111 -10.93 15.03 16.09
N ALA A 112 -11.86 14.09 16.07
CA ALA A 112 -11.81 12.91 16.95
C ALA A 112 -10.64 11.96 16.63
N ASN A 113 -10.23 11.88 15.36
CA ASN A 113 -9.14 11.03 14.89
C ASN A 113 -7.83 11.80 14.60
N GLU A 114 -7.65 12.97 15.22
CA GLU A 114 -6.44 13.78 15.10
C GLU A 114 -5.25 13.14 15.82
N LYS A 115 -4.08 13.15 15.17
CA LYS A 115 -2.77 12.90 15.81
C LYS A 115 -1.99 14.20 16.06
N GLY A 116 -2.25 15.22 15.24
CA GLY A 116 -1.69 16.56 15.39
C GLY A 116 -2.36 17.54 14.44
N ALA A 117 -2.59 18.76 14.91
CA ALA A 117 -3.19 19.85 14.16
C ALA A 117 -2.40 21.13 14.38
N ASN A 118 -2.25 21.93 13.33
CA ASN A 118 -1.58 23.22 13.39
C ASN A 118 -2.46 24.30 12.76
N PHE A 119 -2.54 25.45 13.44
CA PHE A 119 -3.09 26.69 12.90
C PHE A 119 -2.05 27.38 12.01
N HIS A 120 -2.51 28.21 11.08
CA HIS A 120 -1.64 28.99 10.20
C HIS A 120 -1.67 30.47 10.61
N GLU A 121 -0.53 30.99 11.06
CA GLU A 121 -0.40 32.36 11.62
C GLU A 121 0.42 33.32 10.73
N VAL A 122 0.95 32.83 9.60
CA VAL A 122 1.79 33.62 8.69
C VAL A 122 0.96 34.15 7.50
N THR A 123 1.04 35.44 7.14
CA THR A 123 1.67 36.57 7.86
C THR A 123 0.79 37.15 8.98
N THR A 124 -0.47 36.76 9.01
CA THR A 124 -1.47 37.03 10.06
C THR A 124 -2.26 35.75 10.30
N ASP A 125 -3.00 35.71 11.41
CA ASP A 125 -3.91 34.60 11.72
C ASP A 125 -4.88 34.36 10.56
N ASN A 126 -4.82 33.16 9.97
CA ASN A 126 -5.68 32.77 8.85
C ASN A 126 -7.07 32.36 9.37
N LYS A 127 -7.79 33.34 9.90
CA LYS A 127 -9.14 33.24 10.42
C LYS A 127 -9.99 34.34 9.79
N LEU A 128 -11.22 34.03 9.47
CA LEU A 128 -12.20 34.96 8.94
C LEU A 128 -13.42 34.89 9.85
N LEU A 129 -13.87 36.05 10.31
CA LEU A 129 -15.09 36.20 11.08
C LEU A 129 -15.99 37.21 10.37
N ARG A 130 -17.20 36.78 10.02
CA ARG A 130 -18.21 37.64 9.40
C ARG A 130 -19.53 37.53 10.15
N ILE A 131 -20.11 38.66 10.54
CA ILE A 131 -21.41 38.72 11.20
C ILE A 131 -22.43 39.37 10.26
N PHE A 132 -23.49 38.65 9.94
CA PHE A 132 -24.61 39.14 9.15
C PHE A 132 -25.64 39.88 10.01
N LYS A 133 -26.39 40.82 9.42
CA LYS A 133 -27.44 41.59 10.12
C LYS A 133 -28.42 40.76 10.94
N ASN A 134 -28.77 39.57 10.46
CA ASN A 134 -29.72 38.66 11.11
C ASN A 134 -29.13 37.87 12.30
N GLY A 135 -27.86 38.10 12.65
CA GLY A 135 -27.15 37.37 13.70
C GLY A 135 -26.50 36.07 13.24
N ASN A 136 -26.54 35.74 11.95
CA ASN A 136 -25.73 34.63 11.42
C ASN A 136 -24.25 35.00 11.50
N VAL A 137 -23.44 34.05 11.94
CA VAL A 137 -21.99 34.18 12.05
C VAL A 137 -21.35 33.17 11.13
N LEU A 138 -20.48 33.63 10.25
CA LEU A 138 -19.60 32.79 9.45
C LEU A 138 -18.20 32.86 10.04
N TYR A 139 -17.70 31.71 10.46
CA TYR A 139 -16.34 31.53 10.95
C TYR A 139 -15.59 30.58 10.02
N SER A 140 -14.49 31.03 9.44
CA SER A 140 -13.65 30.21 8.57
C SER A 140 -12.21 30.22 9.04
N ILE A 141 -11.60 29.04 9.15
CA ILE A 141 -10.22 28.88 9.61
C ILE A 141 -9.42 27.95 8.72
N ARG A 142 -8.15 28.26 8.52
CA ARG A 142 -7.20 27.38 7.84
C ARG A 142 -6.47 26.49 8.83
N LEU A 143 -6.53 25.18 8.59
CA LEU A 143 -5.89 24.16 9.43
C LEU A 143 -5.04 23.22 8.59
N THR A 144 -3.91 22.80 9.15
CA THR A 144 -3.21 21.59 8.70
C THR A 144 -3.41 20.50 9.72
N LEU A 145 -4.04 19.41 9.30
CA LEU A 145 -4.38 18.27 10.14
C LEU A 145 -3.55 17.05 9.74
N ILE A 146 -3.16 16.26 10.73
CA ILE A 146 -2.62 14.91 10.58
C ILE A 146 -3.65 13.98 11.21
N LEU A 147 -4.37 13.25 10.37
CA LEU A 147 -5.50 12.44 10.76
C LEU A 147 -5.13 10.96 10.68
N SER A 148 -5.55 10.19 11.68
CA SER A 148 -5.39 8.74 11.73
C SER A 148 -6.31 8.08 10.70
N CYS A 149 -5.75 7.22 9.86
CA CYS A 149 -6.48 6.42 8.90
C CYS A 149 -6.04 4.95 9.02
N PRO A 150 -6.83 4.10 9.70
CA PRO A 150 -6.54 2.68 9.78
C PRO A 150 -6.74 2.03 8.41
N MET A 151 -5.64 1.69 7.73
CA MET A 151 -5.64 1.13 6.38
C MET A 151 -5.74 -0.40 6.39
N ASP A 152 -6.50 -0.98 5.45
CA ASP A 152 -6.50 -2.42 5.20
C ASP A 152 -5.58 -2.74 4.01
N LEU A 153 -4.44 -3.38 4.29
CA LEU A 153 -3.40 -3.64 3.30
C LEU A 153 -3.45 -5.06 2.71
N LYS A 154 -4.52 -5.84 2.94
CA LYS A 154 -4.62 -7.22 2.42
C LYS A 154 -4.33 -7.31 0.92
N ASN A 155 -4.84 -6.38 0.14
CA ASN A 155 -4.68 -6.37 -1.31
C ASN A 155 -3.54 -5.52 -1.82
N PHE A 156 -2.68 -5.02 -0.93
CA PHE A 156 -1.56 -4.16 -1.31
C PHE A 156 -0.72 -4.78 -2.44
N PRO A 157 -0.46 -4.05 -3.55
CA PRO A 157 -0.74 -2.62 -3.81
C PRO A 157 -2.03 -2.31 -4.61
N MET A 158 -2.91 -3.29 -4.82
CA MET A 158 -4.19 -3.14 -5.56
C MET A 158 -5.34 -2.85 -4.59
N ASP A 159 -5.16 -1.84 -3.74
CA ASP A 159 -6.05 -1.47 -2.65
C ASP A 159 -6.73 -0.12 -2.88
N ILE A 160 -7.95 0.00 -2.35
CA ILE A 160 -8.64 1.28 -2.14
C ILE A 160 -8.73 1.49 -0.63
N GLN A 161 -8.20 2.61 -0.17
CA GLN A 161 -8.21 2.99 1.24
C GLN A 161 -9.35 3.97 1.50
N THR A 162 -10.10 3.75 2.58
CA THR A 162 -11.15 4.68 3.00
C THR A 162 -10.68 5.39 4.25
N CYS A 163 -10.31 6.66 4.11
CA CYS A 163 -9.81 7.49 5.20
C CYS A 163 -10.90 8.45 5.65
N THR A 164 -11.19 8.45 6.96
CA THR A 164 -12.25 9.30 7.52
C THR A 164 -11.69 10.56 8.18
N MET A 165 -12.50 11.61 8.20
CA MET A 165 -12.29 12.81 9.00
C MET A 165 -13.53 13.01 9.86
N GLN A 166 -13.37 12.99 11.17
CA GLN A 166 -14.47 13.05 12.15
C GLN A 166 -14.40 14.37 12.91
N LEU A 167 -15.47 15.15 12.88
CA LEU A 167 -15.61 16.43 13.58
C LEU A 167 -16.64 16.25 14.69
N GLU A 168 -16.25 16.53 15.93
CA GLU A 168 -17.04 16.26 17.13
C GLU A 168 -17.01 17.47 18.08
N SER A 169 -18.04 17.62 18.92
CA SER A 169 -18.07 18.64 19.99
C SER A 169 -17.51 18.05 21.27
N PHE A 170 -16.65 18.79 21.97
CA PHE A 170 -15.96 18.29 23.16
C PHE A 170 -16.79 18.40 24.45
N GLY A 171 -17.38 19.58 24.67
CA GLY A 171 -18.04 19.95 25.92
C GLY A 171 -19.56 20.01 25.84
N TYR A 172 -20.14 20.25 24.66
CA TYR A 172 -21.59 20.35 24.50
C TYR A 172 -22.22 19.01 24.05
N THR A 173 -23.26 18.60 24.76
CA THR A 173 -24.05 17.43 24.36
C THR A 173 -24.99 17.75 23.19
N MET A 174 -25.55 16.72 22.57
CA MET A 174 -26.57 16.84 21.51
C MET A 174 -27.79 17.71 21.88
N ASN A 175 -28.06 17.91 23.17
CA ASN A 175 -29.16 18.77 23.62
C ASN A 175 -28.83 20.27 23.52
N ASP A 176 -27.54 20.62 23.42
CA ASP A 176 -27.04 21.99 23.41
C ASP A 176 -26.43 22.39 22.06
N LEU A 177 -25.84 21.46 21.33
CA LEU A 177 -25.14 21.73 20.07
C LEU A 177 -25.28 20.55 19.10
N ILE A 178 -25.62 20.86 17.84
CA ILE A 178 -25.75 19.88 16.76
C ILE A 178 -24.93 20.34 15.56
N PHE A 179 -24.05 19.46 15.06
CA PHE A 179 -23.33 19.66 13.80
C PHE A 179 -24.09 19.06 12.63
N GLU A 180 -24.16 19.82 11.54
CA GLU A 180 -24.82 19.42 10.30
C GLU A 180 -23.91 19.77 9.11
N TRP A 181 -23.97 18.96 8.04
CA TRP A 181 -23.31 19.32 6.78
C TRP A 181 -24.15 20.35 6.04
N LEU A 182 -23.48 21.25 5.30
CA LEU A 182 -24.17 22.17 4.41
C LEU A 182 -24.88 21.39 3.27
N GLU A 183 -26.21 21.50 3.15
CA GLU A 183 -27.00 20.76 2.15
C GLU A 183 -27.19 21.53 0.82
N GLU A 184 -27.24 22.86 0.86
CA GLU A 184 -27.55 23.69 -0.33
C GLU A 184 -26.43 23.70 -1.37
N GLN A 185 -25.20 23.37 -0.97
CA GLN A 185 -23.99 23.34 -1.80
C GLN A 185 -23.16 22.11 -1.44
N GLU A 186 -22.12 21.83 -2.22
CA GLU A 186 -21.16 20.79 -1.85
C GLU A 186 -20.54 21.09 -0.47
N ALA A 187 -20.86 20.25 0.51
CA ALA A 187 -20.34 20.35 1.87
C ALA A 187 -18.81 20.19 1.93
N VAL A 188 -18.24 19.40 1.01
CA VAL A 188 -16.81 19.15 0.90
C VAL A 188 -16.34 19.46 -0.51
N GLN A 189 -15.64 20.59 -0.63
CA GLN A 189 -15.07 21.09 -1.87
C GLN A 189 -13.59 20.75 -1.95
N VAL A 190 -13.08 20.53 -3.16
CA VAL A 190 -11.67 20.18 -3.40
C VAL A 190 -11.07 21.20 -4.35
N ALA A 191 -9.84 21.65 -4.09
CA ALA A 191 -9.14 22.57 -4.97
C ALA A 191 -8.96 21.99 -6.40
N GLU A 192 -9.15 22.83 -7.42
CA GLU A 192 -8.94 22.44 -8.81
C GLU A 192 -7.48 22.02 -9.06
N GLY A 193 -7.29 20.92 -9.77
CA GLY A 193 -5.96 20.39 -10.06
C GLY A 193 -5.26 19.70 -8.88
N LEU A 194 -5.97 19.42 -7.78
CA LEU A 194 -5.43 18.62 -6.69
C LEU A 194 -5.07 17.23 -7.20
N THR A 195 -3.78 16.88 -7.13
CA THR A 195 -3.27 15.56 -7.50
C THR A 195 -2.41 15.00 -6.38
N LEU A 196 -2.49 13.69 -6.21
CA LEU A 196 -1.69 12.94 -5.25
C LEU A 196 -0.68 12.08 -6.03
N PRO A 197 0.58 11.97 -5.56
CA PRO A 197 1.62 11.27 -6.32
C PRO A 197 1.47 9.74 -6.30
N GLN A 198 0.85 9.18 -5.26
CA GLN A 198 0.72 7.73 -5.07
C GLN A 198 -0.73 7.24 -5.13
N PHE A 199 -1.69 8.14 -4.97
CA PHE A 199 -3.10 7.84 -4.87
C PHE A 199 -3.90 8.69 -5.84
N ILE A 200 -5.11 8.25 -6.14
CA ILE A 200 -6.14 9.02 -6.82
C ILE A 200 -7.26 9.18 -5.81
N LEU A 201 -7.63 10.43 -5.51
CA LEU A 201 -8.83 10.71 -4.72
C LEU A 201 -10.04 10.51 -5.64
N ARG A 202 -10.95 9.60 -5.27
CA ARG A 202 -12.20 9.40 -6.00
C ARG A 202 -13.12 10.61 -5.80
N ASP A 203 -13.95 10.89 -6.80
CA ASP A 203 -14.86 12.04 -6.79
C ASP A 203 -16.02 11.87 -5.80
N GLU A 204 -16.43 10.65 -5.52
CA GLU A 204 -17.46 10.32 -4.54
C GLU A 204 -16.89 10.47 -3.12
N LYS A 205 -17.58 11.25 -2.28
CA LYS A 205 -17.28 11.40 -0.85
C LYS A 205 -18.52 11.05 -0.05
N ASP A 206 -18.40 10.09 0.86
CA ASP A 206 -19.50 9.74 1.75
C ASP A 206 -19.57 10.74 2.91
N LEU A 207 -20.69 11.44 3.02
CA LEU A 207 -21.02 12.27 4.17
C LEU A 207 -21.90 11.48 5.12
N GLY A 208 -21.54 11.46 6.40
CA GLY A 208 -22.26 10.71 7.41
C GLY A 208 -22.27 11.39 8.77
N TYR A 209 -23.07 10.82 9.67
CA TYR A 209 -23.13 11.20 11.08
C TYR A 209 -22.53 10.07 11.93
N CYS A 210 -21.69 10.43 12.89
CA CYS A 210 -20.88 9.51 13.70
C CYS A 210 -21.12 9.66 15.20
N THR A 211 -22.34 10.01 15.61
CA THR A 211 -22.70 10.35 16.99
C THR A 211 -22.07 9.40 18.03
N LYS A 212 -21.31 9.97 18.96
CA LYS A 212 -20.61 9.21 20.01
C LYS A 212 -21.40 9.19 21.31
N TYR A 213 -21.25 8.07 22.01
CA TYR A 213 -21.86 7.84 23.31
C TYR A 213 -20.74 7.61 24.33
N TYR A 214 -20.59 8.56 25.25
CA TYR A 214 -19.69 8.44 26.39
C TYR A 214 -20.48 8.40 27.69
N ASN A 215 -19.81 8.06 28.79
CA ASN A 215 -20.43 8.08 30.11
C ASN A 215 -20.92 9.48 30.53
N THR A 216 -20.32 10.53 29.96
CA THR A 216 -20.70 11.93 30.19
C THR A 216 -21.90 12.39 29.39
N GLY A 217 -22.27 11.69 28.31
CA GLY A 217 -23.40 12.06 27.46
C GLY A 217 -23.27 11.62 26.01
N LYS A 218 -24.23 12.07 25.19
CA LYS A 218 -24.26 11.87 23.73
C LYS A 218 -23.77 13.15 23.04
N PHE A 219 -22.77 13.03 22.19
CA PHE A 219 -22.10 14.16 21.54
C PHE A 219 -22.32 14.14 20.02
N THR A 220 -22.51 15.32 19.45
CA THR A 220 -22.70 15.46 18.00
C THR A 220 -21.40 15.17 17.27
N CYS A 221 -21.48 14.43 16.17
CA CYS A 221 -20.32 14.03 15.37
C CYS A 221 -20.76 13.90 13.91
N ILE A 222 -20.04 14.57 13.02
CA ILE A 222 -20.17 14.44 11.57
C ILE A 222 -18.87 13.89 11.00
N GLU A 223 -18.97 13.07 9.97
CA GLU A 223 -17.80 12.50 9.29
C GLU A 223 -17.90 12.59 7.78
N VAL A 224 -16.72 12.68 7.15
CA VAL A 224 -16.55 12.51 5.71
C VAL A 224 -15.57 11.36 5.48
N LYS A 225 -15.86 10.52 4.47
CA LYS A 225 -14.97 9.44 4.04
C LYS A 225 -14.36 9.78 2.68
N PHE A 226 -13.04 9.68 2.60
CA PHE A 226 -12.26 9.84 1.39
C PHE A 226 -11.82 8.48 0.86
N HIS A 227 -12.22 8.14 -0.36
CA HIS A 227 -11.75 6.92 -1.03
C HIS A 227 -10.50 7.24 -1.85
N LEU A 228 -9.38 6.65 -1.44
CA LEU A 228 -8.06 6.81 -2.02
C LEU A 228 -7.67 5.51 -2.75
N GLU A 229 -7.64 5.56 -4.08
CA GLU A 229 -7.20 4.44 -4.90
C GLU A 229 -5.69 4.51 -5.14
N ARG A 230 -4.97 3.43 -4.87
CA ARG A 230 -3.52 3.39 -5.07
C ARG A 230 -3.14 3.27 -6.54
N GLN A 231 -2.18 4.09 -6.99
CA GLN A 231 -1.61 3.98 -8.33
C GLN A 231 -0.60 2.83 -8.43
N MET A 232 -0.83 1.91 -9.37
CA MET A 232 -0.05 0.68 -9.53
C MET A 232 1.29 0.86 -10.27
N GLY A 233 1.46 1.94 -11.04
CA GLY A 233 2.59 2.09 -11.98
C GLY A 233 3.96 1.96 -11.33
N TYR A 234 4.15 2.57 -10.17
CA TYR A 234 5.40 2.48 -9.40
C TYR A 234 5.73 1.03 -8.99
N TYR A 235 4.75 0.31 -8.45
CA TYR A 235 4.94 -1.07 -7.98
C TYR A 235 5.19 -2.04 -9.13
N LEU A 236 4.55 -1.82 -10.28
CA LEU A 236 4.81 -2.61 -11.49
C LEU A 236 6.29 -2.53 -11.91
N ILE A 237 6.83 -1.31 -11.98
CA ILE A 237 8.19 -1.08 -12.47
C ILE A 237 9.25 -1.48 -11.43
N GLN A 238 9.03 -1.20 -10.14
CA GLN A 238 10.05 -1.44 -9.11
C GLN A 238 9.99 -2.82 -8.46
N MET A 239 8.81 -3.45 -8.42
CA MET A 239 8.62 -4.73 -7.72
C MET A 239 8.30 -5.87 -8.69
N TYR A 240 7.24 -5.77 -9.48
CA TYR A 240 6.76 -6.88 -10.33
C TYR A 240 7.70 -7.19 -11.50
N ILE A 241 8.12 -6.20 -12.29
CA ILE A 241 9.01 -6.43 -13.44
C ILE A 241 10.36 -7.04 -13.01
N PRO A 242 11.08 -6.49 -12.01
CA PRO A 242 12.37 -7.05 -11.62
C PRO A 242 12.25 -8.46 -11.01
N SER A 243 11.20 -8.74 -10.23
CA SER A 243 10.97 -10.08 -9.67
C SER A 243 10.66 -11.11 -10.77
N LEU A 244 9.88 -10.73 -11.77
CA LEU A 244 9.63 -11.56 -12.95
C LEU A 244 10.92 -11.83 -13.74
N LEU A 245 11.78 -10.82 -13.93
CA LEU A 245 13.08 -11.00 -14.58
C LEU A 245 14.01 -11.94 -13.79
N ILE A 246 14.02 -11.88 -12.45
CA ILE A 246 14.79 -12.81 -11.60
C ILE A 246 14.29 -14.26 -11.78
N VAL A 247 12.97 -14.47 -11.83
CA VAL A 247 12.39 -15.78 -12.09
C VAL A 247 12.80 -16.29 -13.48
N ILE A 248 12.72 -15.45 -14.52
CA ILE A 248 13.16 -15.82 -15.88
C ILE A 248 14.67 -16.14 -15.91
N LEU A 249 15.49 -15.36 -15.21
CA LEU A 249 16.94 -15.60 -15.08
C LEU A 249 17.21 -16.97 -14.46
N SER A 250 16.42 -17.40 -13.47
CA SER A 250 16.56 -18.74 -12.89
C SER A 250 16.37 -19.86 -13.92
N TRP A 251 15.52 -19.67 -14.94
CA TRP A 251 15.27 -20.66 -15.99
C TRP A 251 16.42 -20.77 -16.99
N VAL A 252 17.27 -19.75 -17.11
CA VAL A 252 18.49 -19.80 -17.94
C VAL A 252 19.42 -20.93 -17.46
N SER A 253 19.37 -21.29 -16.17
CA SER A 253 20.13 -22.41 -15.63
C SER A 253 19.83 -23.75 -16.32
N PHE A 254 18.61 -23.97 -16.83
CA PHE A 254 18.21 -25.20 -17.52
C PHE A 254 18.84 -25.36 -18.92
N TRP A 255 19.37 -24.27 -19.46
CA TRP A 255 20.07 -24.25 -20.75
C TRP A 255 21.58 -24.44 -20.60
N ILE A 256 22.11 -24.27 -19.39
CA ILE A 256 23.52 -24.46 -19.10
C ILE A 256 23.82 -25.96 -18.95
N ASN A 257 24.90 -26.40 -19.60
CA ASN A 257 25.37 -27.78 -19.53
C ASN A 257 25.56 -28.24 -18.08
N MET A 258 25.07 -29.45 -17.77
CA MET A 258 25.14 -30.05 -16.42
C MET A 258 26.57 -30.22 -15.87
N ASP A 259 27.59 -30.24 -16.74
CA ASP A 259 28.98 -30.33 -16.32
C ASP A 259 29.56 -29.00 -15.81
N ALA A 260 28.94 -27.87 -16.14
CA ALA A 260 29.33 -26.53 -15.66
C ALA A 260 28.72 -26.21 -14.28
N ALA A 261 29.03 -27.06 -13.30
CA ALA A 261 28.49 -26.97 -11.95
C ALA A 261 28.63 -25.59 -11.28
N PRO A 262 29.81 -24.90 -11.35
CA PRO A 262 29.96 -23.58 -10.73
C PRO A 262 29.01 -22.52 -11.30
N ALA A 263 28.72 -22.58 -12.61
CA ALA A 263 27.84 -21.62 -13.28
C ALA A 263 26.37 -21.79 -12.84
N ARG A 264 25.87 -23.04 -12.79
CA ARG A 264 24.49 -23.32 -12.35
C ARG A 264 24.28 -23.01 -10.87
N VAL A 265 25.22 -23.40 -9.99
CA VAL A 265 25.15 -23.08 -8.56
C VAL A 265 25.22 -21.58 -8.32
N GLY A 266 26.16 -20.89 -8.97
CA GLY A 266 26.34 -19.44 -8.83
C GLY A 266 25.10 -18.66 -9.26
N LEU A 267 24.48 -19.03 -10.38
CA LEU A 267 23.24 -18.41 -10.85
C LEU A 267 22.07 -18.70 -9.89
N GLY A 268 21.92 -19.96 -9.45
CA GLY A 268 20.83 -20.36 -8.55
C GLY A 268 20.91 -19.69 -7.18
N ILE A 269 22.08 -19.65 -6.55
CA ILE A 269 22.25 -18.98 -5.25
C ILE A 269 22.04 -17.48 -5.38
N THR A 270 22.63 -16.85 -6.40
CA THR A 270 22.49 -15.40 -6.62
C THR A 270 21.02 -15.03 -6.82
N THR A 271 20.27 -15.77 -7.64
CA THR A 271 18.84 -15.48 -7.87
C THR A 271 18.00 -15.64 -6.61
N VAL A 272 18.23 -16.67 -5.78
CA VAL A 272 17.54 -16.83 -4.48
C VAL A 272 17.87 -15.67 -3.54
N LEU A 273 19.14 -15.29 -3.45
CA LEU A 273 19.58 -14.17 -2.61
C LEU A 273 18.96 -12.85 -3.08
N THR A 274 19.01 -12.56 -4.38
CA THR A 274 18.43 -11.34 -4.95
C THR A 274 16.91 -11.29 -4.70
N MET A 275 16.20 -12.40 -4.87
CA MET A 275 14.76 -12.47 -4.60
C MET A 275 14.44 -12.24 -3.11
N THR A 276 15.25 -12.81 -2.22
CA THR A 276 15.13 -12.62 -0.76
C THR A 276 15.37 -11.17 -0.36
N THR A 277 16.41 -10.55 -0.92
CA THR A 277 16.73 -9.12 -0.71
C THR A 277 15.60 -8.23 -1.22
N GLN A 278 15.06 -8.52 -2.40
CA GLN A 278 13.94 -7.75 -2.95
C GLN A 278 12.68 -7.87 -2.07
N SER A 279 12.38 -9.07 -1.56
CA SER A 279 11.25 -9.30 -0.63
C SER A 279 11.43 -8.57 0.71
N ALA A 280 12.65 -8.46 1.22
CA ALA A 280 12.93 -7.64 2.40
C ALA A 280 12.76 -6.14 2.10
N GLY A 281 13.26 -5.68 0.95
CA GLY A 281 13.12 -4.29 0.51
C GLY A 281 11.67 -3.84 0.34
N SER A 282 10.81 -4.68 -0.25
CA SER A 282 9.38 -4.36 -0.44
C SER A 282 8.61 -4.22 0.86
N ARG A 283 9.08 -4.83 1.95
CA ARG A 283 8.45 -4.77 3.28
C ARG A 283 8.99 -3.63 4.15
N ALA A 284 10.11 -3.00 3.79
CA ALA A 284 10.74 -1.96 4.60
C ALA A 284 9.91 -0.66 4.66
N SER A 285 9.17 -0.35 3.58
CA SER A 285 8.33 0.83 3.49
C SER A 285 6.89 0.61 3.98
N LEU A 286 6.58 -0.55 4.56
CA LEU A 286 5.23 -0.91 4.99
C LEU A 286 5.17 -1.12 6.51
N PRO A 287 4.02 -0.86 7.14
CA PRO A 287 3.82 -1.19 8.55
C PRO A 287 3.91 -2.72 8.75
N LYS A 288 4.36 -3.11 9.94
CA LYS A 288 4.44 -4.53 10.34
C LYS A 288 3.04 -5.05 10.66
N VAL A 289 2.34 -5.51 9.64
CA VAL A 289 1.03 -6.18 9.77
C VAL A 289 1.20 -7.70 9.95
N SER A 290 0.28 -8.33 10.67
CA SER A 290 0.31 -9.77 10.99
C SER A 290 -0.32 -10.67 9.91
N TYR A 291 -1.13 -10.10 9.02
CA TYR A 291 -1.79 -10.83 7.94
C TYR A 291 -0.96 -10.83 6.64
N VAL A 292 -1.27 -11.78 5.76
CA VAL A 292 -0.64 -11.94 4.46
C VAL A 292 -1.21 -10.91 3.46
N LYS A 293 -0.33 -10.23 2.73
CA LYS A 293 -0.69 -9.26 1.69
C LYS A 293 -0.55 -9.87 0.29
N ALA A 294 -1.21 -9.30 -0.71
CA ALA A 294 -1.10 -9.73 -2.10
C ALA A 294 0.36 -9.71 -2.62
N ILE A 295 1.15 -8.70 -2.24
CA ILE A 295 2.58 -8.65 -2.56
C ILE A 295 3.38 -9.78 -1.89
N ASP A 296 3.01 -10.20 -0.68
CA ASP A 296 3.72 -11.28 0.02
C ASP A 296 3.51 -12.62 -0.71
N ILE A 297 2.30 -12.87 -1.22
CA ILE A 297 1.98 -14.05 -2.04
C ILE A 297 2.80 -14.04 -3.33
N TRP A 298 2.85 -12.90 -4.03
CA TRP A 298 3.67 -12.76 -5.24
C TRP A 298 5.15 -13.07 -4.96
N MET A 299 5.74 -12.43 -3.95
CA MET A 299 7.15 -12.62 -3.61
C MET A 299 7.45 -14.05 -3.11
N ALA A 300 6.53 -14.66 -2.34
CA ALA A 300 6.68 -16.03 -1.86
C ALA A 300 6.64 -17.05 -3.01
N VAL A 301 5.73 -16.89 -3.96
CA VAL A 301 5.63 -17.78 -5.14
C VAL A 301 6.84 -17.60 -6.04
N CYS A 302 7.26 -16.37 -6.34
CA CYS A 302 8.50 -16.12 -7.09
C CYS A 302 9.73 -16.72 -6.40
N LEU A 303 9.85 -16.61 -5.07
CA LEU A 303 10.92 -17.25 -4.30
C LEU A 303 10.87 -18.78 -4.41
N LEU A 304 9.67 -19.37 -4.34
CA LEU A 304 9.46 -20.82 -4.51
C LEU A 304 9.95 -21.29 -5.89
N PHE A 305 9.63 -20.56 -6.97
CA PHE A 305 10.09 -20.90 -8.32
C PHE A 305 11.61 -20.86 -8.47
N VAL A 306 12.24 -19.81 -7.95
CA VAL A 306 13.71 -19.66 -8.00
C VAL A 306 14.38 -20.75 -7.16
N PHE A 307 13.85 -21.05 -5.98
CA PHE A 307 14.34 -22.13 -5.13
C PHE A 307 14.15 -23.52 -5.78
N ALA A 308 13.01 -23.74 -6.43
CA ALA A 308 12.75 -24.97 -7.17
C ALA A 308 13.72 -25.17 -8.34
N ALA A 309 14.15 -24.10 -9.02
CA ALA A 309 15.19 -24.18 -10.05
C ALA A 309 16.56 -24.60 -9.48
N LEU A 310 16.90 -24.15 -8.26
CA LEU A 310 18.12 -24.61 -7.56
C LEU A 310 18.02 -26.09 -7.15
N LEU A 311 16.86 -26.53 -6.66
CA LEU A 311 16.61 -27.93 -6.31
C LEU A 311 16.63 -28.85 -7.54
N GLU A 312 16.11 -28.38 -8.68
CA GLU A 312 16.18 -29.09 -9.95
C GLU A 312 17.63 -29.39 -10.32
N TYR A 313 18.51 -28.38 -10.25
CA TYR A 313 19.92 -28.58 -10.51
C TYR A 313 20.57 -29.54 -9.50
N ALA A 314 20.22 -29.44 -8.21
CA ALA A 314 20.72 -30.36 -7.20
C ALA A 314 20.34 -31.81 -7.53
N ALA A 315 19.11 -32.06 -7.98
CA ALA A 315 18.66 -33.36 -8.43
C ALA A 315 19.42 -33.84 -9.69
N VAL A 316 19.58 -32.99 -10.71
CA VAL A 316 20.36 -33.31 -11.93
C VAL A 316 21.81 -33.66 -11.60
N ASN A 317 22.46 -32.87 -10.72
CA ASN A 317 23.83 -33.10 -10.30
C ASN A 317 23.96 -34.37 -9.44
N PHE A 318 22.99 -34.66 -8.56
CA PHE A 318 22.98 -35.90 -7.78
C PHE A 318 22.87 -37.14 -8.69
N VAL A 319 21.93 -37.14 -9.64
CA VAL A 319 21.76 -38.23 -10.62
C VAL A 319 23.03 -38.39 -11.49
N SER A 320 23.63 -37.29 -11.93
CA SER A 320 24.89 -37.28 -12.69
C SER A 320 26.08 -37.80 -11.87
N ARG A 321 26.15 -37.46 -10.57
CA ARG A 321 27.22 -37.91 -9.66
C ARG A 321 27.10 -39.38 -9.25
N GLN A 322 25.90 -39.86 -8.91
CA GLN A 322 25.67 -41.29 -8.66
C GLN A 322 26.13 -42.12 -9.85
N HIS A 323 25.90 -41.64 -11.07
CA HIS A 323 26.42 -42.27 -12.28
C HIS A 323 27.97 -42.27 -12.34
N LYS A 324 28.63 -41.12 -12.08
CA LYS A 324 30.10 -41.03 -12.04
C LYS A 324 30.71 -41.98 -11.00
N GLU A 325 30.10 -42.14 -9.84
CA GLU A 325 30.58 -43.04 -8.78
C GLU A 325 30.36 -44.53 -9.10
N PHE A 326 29.17 -44.90 -9.58
CA PHE A 326 28.90 -46.27 -10.04
C PHE A 326 29.90 -46.70 -11.12
N MET A 327 30.20 -45.82 -12.08
CA MET A 327 31.20 -46.07 -13.12
C MET A 327 32.63 -46.16 -12.57
N ARG A 328 33.00 -45.35 -11.57
CA ARG A 328 34.32 -45.43 -10.90
C ARG A 328 34.50 -46.76 -10.18
N LEU A 329 33.47 -47.23 -9.46
CA LEU A 329 33.48 -48.53 -8.77
C LEU A 329 33.61 -49.70 -9.76
N HIS A 330 32.85 -49.66 -10.86
CA HIS A 330 32.96 -50.68 -11.91
C HIS A 330 34.33 -50.68 -12.60
N ARG A 331 34.94 -49.51 -12.83
CA ARG A 331 36.33 -49.41 -13.31
C ARG A 331 37.35 -49.97 -12.30
N ARG A 332 37.15 -49.77 -10.99
CA ARG A 332 38.00 -50.34 -9.92
C ARG A 332 37.89 -51.86 -9.86
N GLN A 333 36.67 -52.41 -9.91
CA GLN A 333 36.44 -53.86 -9.97
C GLN A 333 37.07 -54.50 -11.21
N ARG A 334 37.04 -53.82 -12.36
CA ARG A 334 37.74 -54.27 -13.58
C ARG A 334 39.26 -54.28 -13.44
N ARG A 335 39.85 -53.25 -12.81
CA ARG A 335 41.29 -53.26 -12.51
C ARG A 335 41.68 -54.38 -11.56
N GLN A 336 40.85 -54.69 -10.55
CA GLN A 336 41.11 -55.81 -9.64
C GLN A 336 41.00 -57.18 -10.33
N ARG A 337 40.06 -57.37 -11.27
CA ARG A 337 39.96 -58.61 -12.06
C ARG A 337 41.12 -58.83 -13.04
N MET A 338 41.79 -57.77 -13.49
CA MET A 338 43.03 -57.87 -14.28
C MET A 338 44.30 -58.09 -13.44
N VAL A 339 44.23 -57.87 -12.12
CA VAL A 339 45.36 -58.00 -11.17
C VAL A 339 45.04 -59.12 -10.16
N SER A 340 44.59 -60.28 -10.64
CA SER A 340 44.63 -61.51 -9.85
C SER A 340 45.87 -62.29 -10.30
N PRO A 341 46.87 -62.51 -9.42
CA PRO A 341 48.09 -63.20 -9.82
C PRO A 341 47.77 -64.68 -10.04
N SER A 342 47.88 -65.14 -11.29
CA SER A 342 47.95 -66.56 -11.63
C SER A 342 49.16 -67.17 -10.92
N ARG A 343 48.94 -67.70 -9.71
CA ARG A 343 49.93 -68.48 -8.97
C ARG A 343 49.62 -69.96 -9.20
N TYR A 344 50.68 -70.74 -9.46
CA TYR A 344 50.77 -72.21 -9.59
C TYR A 344 50.36 -72.77 -10.97
N ARG A 345 51.10 -73.66 -11.65
CA ARG A 345 52.41 -74.30 -11.41
C ARG A 345 52.81 -74.93 -12.76
N CYS A 346 54.02 -74.64 -13.26
CA CYS A 346 54.60 -75.36 -14.39
C CYS A 346 55.40 -76.55 -13.83
N HIS A 347 54.99 -77.78 -14.12
CA HIS A 347 55.89 -78.93 -14.10
C HIS A 347 55.41 -80.04 -15.04
N ASN A 348 56.39 -80.55 -15.79
CA ASN A 348 56.34 -81.59 -16.81
C ASN A 348 55.59 -82.87 -16.39
N VAL A 349 55.03 -83.58 -17.38
CA VAL A 349 55.54 -84.89 -17.86
C VAL A 349 54.51 -85.51 -18.83
N CYS A 350 54.98 -85.72 -20.07
CA CYS A 350 54.67 -86.81 -21.02
C CYS A 350 53.22 -87.06 -21.47
N LEU A 351 52.91 -87.69 -22.60
CA LEU A 351 53.56 -88.14 -23.84
C LEU A 351 52.48 -89.09 -24.41
N PHE A 352 52.32 -89.14 -25.75
CA PHE A 352 51.29 -89.91 -26.47
C PHE A 352 49.89 -89.36 -26.27
N HIS A 353 49.07 -89.11 -27.28
CA HIS A 353 48.47 -89.95 -28.33
C HIS A 353 47.57 -88.94 -29.10
N CYS A 354 47.41 -88.91 -30.42
CA CYS A 354 47.65 -89.88 -31.47
C CYS A 354 47.86 -89.11 -32.79
N LEU A 355 48.68 -89.69 -33.68
CA LEU A 355 48.72 -89.34 -35.10
C LEU A 355 47.32 -89.41 -35.71
N GLN A 356 46.95 -88.42 -36.53
CA GLN A 356 46.67 -88.71 -37.95
C GLN A 356 46.70 -87.43 -38.80
N SER A 357 47.57 -87.51 -39.80
CA SER A 357 47.61 -86.72 -41.01
C SER A 357 46.36 -87.01 -41.87
N LYS A 358 45.76 -85.98 -42.49
CA LYS A 358 45.82 -85.75 -43.95
C LYS A 358 44.56 -85.08 -44.51
N ASP A 359 44.82 -83.98 -45.23
CA ASP A 359 44.14 -83.34 -46.37
C ASP A 359 42.65 -82.92 -46.33
N GLY A 360 42.46 -81.59 -46.41
CA GLY A 360 41.82 -80.90 -47.54
C GLY A 360 40.30 -81.03 -47.75
N ALA A 361 39.57 -79.93 -47.51
CA ALA A 361 38.55 -79.28 -48.38
C ALA A 361 37.46 -78.58 -47.57
N GLY A 362 37.02 -77.40 -48.05
CA GLY A 362 35.67 -76.89 -47.77
C GLY A 362 35.59 -75.51 -47.12
N GLU A 363 35.31 -74.50 -47.95
CA GLU A 363 34.81 -73.18 -47.55
C GLU A 363 33.43 -73.28 -46.87
N GLY A 364 33.20 -72.48 -45.82
CA GLY A 364 31.89 -72.31 -45.16
C GLY A 364 32.02 -71.59 -43.80
N PRO A 365 31.07 -70.72 -43.41
CA PRO A 365 31.38 -69.44 -42.76
C PRO A 365 31.59 -69.55 -41.23
N SER A 366 32.62 -68.87 -40.75
CA SER A 366 32.89 -68.68 -39.32
C SER A 366 31.87 -67.72 -38.69
N ILE A 367 30.95 -68.30 -37.92
CA ILE A 367 30.10 -67.59 -36.96
C ILE A 367 31.01 -66.97 -35.90
N TYR A 368 31.19 -65.66 -35.92
CA TYR A 368 31.85 -64.91 -34.86
C TYR A 368 31.01 -64.99 -33.57
N SER A 369 31.34 -65.94 -32.69
CA SER A 369 30.85 -65.93 -31.31
C SER A 369 31.51 -64.77 -30.55
N SER A 370 30.74 -63.72 -30.27
CA SER A 370 31.18 -62.55 -29.51
C SER A 370 31.66 -62.93 -28.10
N SER A 371 32.90 -62.57 -27.76
CA SER A 371 33.50 -62.75 -26.42
C SER A 371 32.62 -62.13 -25.31
N PRO A 372 32.47 -62.79 -24.14
CA PRO A 372 31.66 -62.28 -23.02
C PRO A 372 32.14 -60.92 -22.47
N ALA A 373 33.38 -60.53 -22.75
CA ALA A 373 33.91 -59.21 -22.42
C ALA A 373 33.29 -58.07 -23.26
N SER A 374 32.91 -58.35 -24.51
CA SER A 374 32.27 -57.38 -25.40
C SER A 374 30.82 -57.10 -25.02
N MET A 375 30.11 -58.10 -24.48
CA MET A 375 28.71 -58.00 -24.07
C MET A 375 28.54 -57.16 -22.80
N LEU A 376 29.41 -57.36 -21.80
CA LEU A 376 29.42 -56.58 -20.55
C LEU A 376 29.89 -55.12 -20.74
N LEU A 377 30.77 -54.85 -21.71
CA LEU A 377 31.14 -53.48 -22.10
C LEU A 377 29.93 -52.74 -22.68
N ARG A 378 29.21 -53.39 -23.59
CA ARG A 378 28.00 -52.86 -24.22
C ARG A 378 26.87 -52.63 -23.22
N GLU A 379 26.74 -53.48 -22.20
CA GLU A 379 25.74 -53.34 -21.15
C GLU A 379 26.02 -52.14 -20.22
N GLY A 380 27.28 -51.95 -19.79
CA GLY A 380 27.70 -50.78 -18.99
C GLY A 380 27.60 -49.46 -19.75
N GLU A 381 27.86 -49.45 -21.05
CA GLU A 381 27.62 -48.28 -21.92
C GLU A 381 26.12 -48.00 -22.11
N SER A 382 25.28 -49.03 -22.19
CA SER A 382 23.83 -48.88 -22.28
C SER A 382 23.21 -48.27 -21.01
N LEU A 383 23.73 -48.65 -19.84
CA LEU A 383 23.34 -48.07 -18.55
C LEU A 383 23.79 -46.60 -18.47
N ARG A 384 25.02 -46.30 -18.91
CA ARG A 384 25.54 -44.93 -18.98
C ARG A 384 24.68 -44.01 -19.85
N ARG A 385 24.29 -44.45 -21.05
CA ARG A 385 23.38 -43.68 -21.92
C ARG A 385 22.05 -43.44 -21.21
N ARG A 386 21.42 -44.48 -20.65
CA ARG A 386 20.15 -44.37 -19.92
C ARG A 386 20.15 -43.34 -18.78
N TYR A 387 21.20 -43.23 -17.99
CA TYR A 387 21.27 -42.25 -16.89
C TYR A 387 21.55 -40.82 -17.39
N ILE A 388 22.39 -40.64 -18.41
CA ILE A 388 22.62 -39.33 -19.04
C ILE A 388 21.35 -38.85 -19.73
N ASP A 389 20.63 -39.75 -20.40
CA ASP A 389 19.38 -39.45 -21.06
C ASP A 389 18.29 -39.11 -20.03
N ARG A 390 18.26 -39.76 -18.86
CA ARG A 390 17.38 -39.38 -17.74
C ARG A 390 17.70 -37.97 -17.23
N ALA A 391 18.96 -37.63 -16.98
CA ALA A 391 19.35 -36.29 -16.52
C ALA A 391 18.99 -35.21 -17.55
N LYS A 392 19.27 -35.44 -18.84
CA LYS A 392 18.86 -34.53 -19.92
C LYS A 392 17.35 -34.41 -20.05
N ARG A 393 16.60 -35.49 -19.80
CA ARG A 393 15.14 -35.48 -19.83
C ARG A 393 14.56 -34.59 -18.73
N ILE A 394 15.17 -34.55 -17.55
CA ILE A 394 14.77 -33.64 -16.47
C ILE A 394 14.92 -32.19 -16.92
N ASP A 395 16.11 -31.78 -17.39
CA ASP A 395 16.33 -30.41 -17.91
C ASP A 395 15.33 -30.07 -19.05
N THR A 396 15.03 -31.04 -19.94
CA THR A 396 14.09 -30.84 -21.08
C THR A 396 12.66 -30.62 -20.61
N ILE A 397 12.20 -31.36 -19.60
CA ILE A 397 10.86 -31.19 -19.03
C ILE A 397 10.77 -29.87 -18.26
N SER A 398 11.78 -29.56 -17.44
CA SER A 398 11.84 -28.34 -16.64
C SER A 398 11.74 -27.07 -17.50
N ARG A 399 12.34 -27.07 -18.70
CA ARG A 399 12.26 -25.95 -19.68
C ARG A 399 10.84 -25.59 -20.09
N ALA A 400 9.90 -26.54 -20.11
CA ALA A 400 8.51 -26.28 -20.47
C ALA A 400 7.62 -26.08 -19.23
N VAL A 401 7.81 -26.90 -18.20
CA VAL A 401 6.94 -26.92 -17.01
C VAL A 401 7.07 -25.64 -16.19
N PHE A 402 8.29 -25.14 -15.96
CA PHE A 402 8.49 -23.95 -15.12
C PHE A 402 7.86 -22.69 -15.74
N PRO A 403 8.11 -22.33 -17.02
CA PRO A 403 7.46 -21.18 -17.63
C PRO A 403 5.95 -21.32 -17.72
N PHE A 404 5.44 -22.52 -18.06
CA PHE A 404 4.00 -22.75 -18.18
C PHE A 404 3.28 -22.59 -16.85
N THR A 405 3.79 -23.23 -15.78
CA THR A 405 3.18 -23.12 -14.44
C THR A 405 3.26 -21.70 -13.88
N PHE A 406 4.36 -20.97 -14.16
CA PHE A 406 4.48 -19.57 -13.76
C PHE A 406 3.52 -18.66 -14.54
N LEU A 407 3.29 -18.92 -15.83
CA LEU A 407 2.31 -18.20 -16.64
C LEU A 407 0.88 -18.41 -16.09
N VAL A 408 0.53 -19.66 -15.76
CA VAL A 408 -0.75 -19.99 -15.12
C VAL A 408 -0.92 -19.21 -13.82
N PHE A 409 0.11 -19.22 -12.96
CA PHE A 409 0.10 -18.42 -11.73
C PHE A 409 -0.13 -16.93 -11.99
N ASN A 410 0.56 -16.34 -12.99
CA ASN A 410 0.38 -14.93 -13.33
C ASN A 410 -1.06 -14.62 -13.72
N ILE A 411 -1.68 -15.44 -14.57
CA ILE A 411 -3.07 -15.25 -14.99
C ILE A 411 -4.00 -15.27 -13.77
N PHE A 412 -3.88 -16.30 -12.92
CA PHE A 412 -4.71 -16.38 -11.71
C PHE A 412 -4.48 -15.22 -10.75
N TYR A 413 -3.22 -14.85 -10.51
CA TYR A 413 -2.87 -13.74 -9.62
C TYR A 413 -3.51 -12.43 -10.07
N TRP A 414 -3.32 -12.06 -11.34
CA TRP A 414 -3.85 -10.81 -11.87
C TRP A 414 -5.37 -10.83 -11.95
N VAL A 415 -6.00 -11.93 -12.37
CA VAL A 415 -7.47 -12.02 -12.43
C VAL A 415 -8.09 -11.88 -11.04
N ILE A 416 -7.54 -12.54 -10.02
CA ILE A 416 -8.09 -12.47 -8.65
C ILE A 416 -7.96 -11.05 -8.08
N TYR A 417 -6.77 -10.47 -8.13
CA TYR A 417 -6.53 -9.19 -7.46
C TYR A 417 -6.95 -7.95 -8.28
N LYS A 418 -7.16 -8.07 -9.60
CA LYS A 418 -7.69 -6.96 -10.42
C LYS A 418 -9.17 -7.07 -10.76
N VAL A 419 -9.65 -8.26 -11.14
CA VAL A 419 -11.01 -8.40 -11.70
C VAL A 419 -12.02 -8.67 -10.59
N LEU A 420 -11.82 -9.73 -9.81
CA LEU A 420 -12.79 -10.13 -8.79
C LEU A 420 -12.91 -9.07 -7.67
N HIS A 421 -11.81 -8.43 -7.30
CA HIS A 421 -11.87 -7.40 -6.26
C HIS A 421 -12.47 -6.07 -6.75
N SER A 422 -12.41 -5.78 -8.06
CA SER A 422 -13.10 -4.60 -8.60
C SER A 422 -14.62 -4.76 -8.51
N GLU A 423 -15.13 -5.99 -8.63
CA GLU A 423 -16.56 -6.29 -8.48
C GLU A 423 -17.02 -6.15 -7.03
N ASP A 424 -16.22 -6.59 -6.05
CA ASP A 424 -16.54 -6.42 -4.62
C ASP A 424 -16.71 -4.94 -4.23
N ILE A 425 -15.90 -4.03 -4.80
CA ILE A 425 -15.96 -2.58 -4.55
C ILE A 425 -17.23 -1.96 -5.13
N HIS A 426 -17.71 -2.44 -6.28
CA HIS A 426 -18.94 -1.92 -6.93
C HIS A 426 -20.22 -2.59 -6.41
N SER A 427 -20.11 -3.60 -5.55
CA SER A 427 -21.24 -4.37 -5.02
C SER A 427 -21.73 -3.91 -3.64
N VAL A 428 -21.07 -2.93 -3.02
CA VAL A 428 -21.54 -2.32 -1.78
C VAL A 428 -22.58 -1.24 -2.15
N PRO A 429 -23.86 -1.42 -1.78
CA PRO A 429 -24.94 -0.50 -2.14
C PRO A 429 -24.89 0.85 -1.44
#